data_AF-A0A7C6RWU6-F1
#
_entry.id   AF-A0A7C6RWU6-F1
#
_cell.length_a   1.000
_cell.length_b   1.000
_cell.length_c   1.000
_cell.angle_alpha   90.00
_cell.angle_beta   90.00
_cell.angle_gamma   90.00
#
_symmetry.space_group_name_H-M   'P 1'
#
loop_
_entity.id
_entity.type
_entity.pdbx_description
1 polymer ?
#
loop_
_entity_poly.entity_id
_entity_poly.type
_entity_poly.pdbx_seq_one_letter_code
_entity_poly.pdbx_strand_id
1 'polypeptide(L)'
;MLKTHATNLATIGSTHAAAVRQVIASVEATDYALTIAKAALGHMLFWLALIAVYPRSRIVQAIFFWNPWIRRFTGLGYVGFALTWVPFLRTKLFAPFKPSLIADAALDTFDETAYFADSVVREKTSGRQQPLREAIPALRGQIVLEGESGIGKTMFLRWLVKRAQRVMVYLPAKKCVGGVLEAIQAKLHGPAQDPAFLRNLIYSGALDICIDGLNEVSADARAKITAFVESYFKGNILMSTQPLEWTPPATAKIYILEPLTENQIETFLLTRKDSLPGDARLAGDAYEQACRHYLTTTLDPQQSPETLAAMRQLLSNPMDLTLVAAMLARGETPDLFRLQQQQYRIVAEDYRQKHLHEFPLRQFAEAVYRMRLQDEDSVPVGEFAEELQCMERHKMAVSRSLDEGGKSRTEWHFRHDKIADFFVVQAFLGPANDKPEKHLGDARFRGVYLQLARLLPLEDARALERRLIDYAADTQDHTVSDTFIQLLRPRRDEDESEGMPN
;
A
#
# COMPACT_ATOMS: atom_id res chain seq x y z
N MET A 1 -44.94 52.46 -25.25
CA MET A 1 -46.32 52.58 -25.78
C MET A 1 -47.37 52.12 -24.76
N LEU A 2 -47.34 50.87 -24.28
CA LEU A 2 -48.33 50.35 -23.30
C LEU A 2 -48.34 51.11 -21.96
N LYS A 3 -47.18 51.48 -21.41
CA LYS A 3 -47.09 52.33 -20.19
C LYS A 3 -47.79 53.68 -20.36
N THR A 4 -47.53 54.36 -21.48
CA THR A 4 -48.16 55.63 -21.84
C THR A 4 -49.68 55.48 -21.99
N HIS A 5 -50.13 54.36 -22.58
CA HIS A 5 -51.56 54.07 -22.76
C HIS A 5 -52.27 53.77 -21.43
N ALA A 6 -51.62 53.02 -20.52
CA ALA A 6 -52.12 52.78 -19.17
C ALA A 6 -52.23 54.08 -18.35
N THR A 7 -51.30 55.02 -18.51
CA THR A 7 -51.36 56.35 -17.87
C THR A 7 -52.51 57.17 -18.41
N ASN A 8 -52.69 57.23 -19.74
CA ASN A 8 -53.78 57.96 -20.38
C ASN A 8 -55.17 57.39 -20.01
N LEU A 9 -55.30 56.07 -19.91
CA LEU A 9 -56.53 55.40 -19.47
C LEU A 9 -56.84 55.66 -17.98
N ALA A 10 -55.81 55.76 -17.15
CA ALA A 10 -55.97 56.11 -15.73
C ALA A 10 -56.39 57.57 -15.53
N THR A 11 -55.88 58.51 -16.34
CA THR A 11 -56.24 59.94 -16.25
C THR A 11 -57.69 60.23 -16.63
N ILE A 12 -58.33 59.36 -17.41
CA ILE A 12 -59.75 59.48 -17.80
C ILE A 12 -60.69 58.59 -16.95
N GLY A 13 -60.19 57.96 -15.88
CA GLY A 13 -61.00 57.13 -14.97
C GLY A 13 -61.46 55.79 -15.55
N SER A 14 -60.82 55.27 -16.61
CA SER A 14 -61.23 54.02 -17.25
C SER A 14 -60.90 52.79 -16.41
N THR A 15 -61.87 51.87 -16.29
CA THR A 15 -61.71 50.56 -15.65
C THR A 15 -60.71 49.66 -16.38
N HIS A 16 -60.41 49.93 -17.65
CA HIS A 16 -59.44 49.17 -18.45
C HIS A 16 -57.97 49.48 -18.12
N ALA A 17 -57.69 50.57 -17.39
CA ALA A 17 -56.34 50.92 -16.96
C ALA A 17 -55.70 49.82 -16.09
N ALA A 18 -56.50 49.15 -15.24
CA ALA A 18 -56.04 48.06 -14.38
C ALA A 18 -55.64 46.81 -15.20
N ALA A 19 -56.44 46.45 -16.21
CA ALA A 19 -56.14 45.32 -17.10
C ALA A 19 -54.85 45.55 -17.91
N VAL A 20 -54.66 46.78 -18.44
CA VAL A 20 -53.43 47.12 -19.17
C VAL A 20 -52.20 47.11 -18.24
N ARG A 21 -52.33 47.56 -16.98
CA ARG A 21 -51.25 47.46 -15.98
C ARG A 21 -50.90 46.02 -15.64
N GLN A 22 -51.88 45.12 -15.55
CA GLN A 22 -51.64 43.70 -15.31
C GLN A 22 -50.87 43.04 -16.45
N VAL A 23 -51.18 43.39 -17.71
CA VAL A 23 -50.45 42.91 -18.89
C VAL A 23 -49.03 43.49 -18.93
N ILE A 24 -48.83 44.76 -18.56
CA ILE A 24 -47.48 45.33 -18.43
C ILE A 24 -46.68 44.58 -17.37
N ALA A 25 -47.27 44.32 -16.20
CA ALA A 25 -46.61 43.61 -15.11
C ALA A 25 -46.25 42.17 -15.49
N SER A 26 -47.09 41.46 -16.26
CA SER A 26 -46.79 40.10 -16.72
C SER A 26 -45.69 40.07 -17.78
N VAL A 27 -45.66 41.03 -18.70
CA VAL A 27 -44.60 41.15 -19.71
C VAL A 27 -43.27 41.54 -19.04
N GLU A 28 -43.29 42.52 -18.14
CA GLU A 28 -42.09 42.91 -17.38
C GLU A 28 -41.57 41.76 -16.51
N ALA A 29 -42.45 41.03 -15.81
CA ALA A 29 -42.06 39.84 -15.06
C ALA A 29 -41.40 38.78 -15.95
N THR A 30 -41.90 38.60 -17.17
CA THR A 30 -41.33 37.65 -18.15
C THR A 30 -39.96 38.12 -18.64
N ASP A 31 -39.80 39.40 -18.95
CA ASP A 31 -38.51 39.99 -19.36
C ASP A 31 -37.47 39.95 -18.23
N TYR A 32 -37.87 40.25 -17.00
CA TYR A 32 -37.01 40.11 -15.82
C TYR A 32 -36.62 38.65 -15.60
N ALA A 33 -37.55 37.70 -15.70
CA ALA A 33 -37.26 36.28 -15.57
C ALA A 33 -36.27 35.81 -16.65
N LEU A 34 -36.44 36.23 -17.91
CA LEU A 34 -35.53 35.91 -19.01
C LEU A 34 -34.13 36.50 -18.78
N THR A 35 -34.05 37.72 -18.27
CA THR A 35 -32.78 38.40 -17.96
C THR A 35 -32.04 37.68 -16.84
N ILE A 36 -32.75 37.32 -15.76
CA ILE A 36 -32.21 36.52 -14.66
C ILE A 36 -31.72 35.16 -15.17
N ALA A 37 -32.51 34.49 -16.02
CA ALA A 37 -32.13 33.20 -16.61
C ALA A 37 -30.85 33.30 -17.47
N LYS A 38 -30.72 34.35 -18.29
CA LYS A 38 -29.50 34.60 -19.07
C LYS A 38 -28.28 34.87 -18.18
N ALA A 39 -28.45 35.67 -17.13
CA ALA A 39 -27.38 35.95 -16.17
C ALA A 39 -26.93 34.68 -15.43
N ALA A 40 -27.89 33.85 -14.99
CA ALA A 40 -27.61 32.56 -14.36
C ALA A 40 -26.88 31.60 -15.30
N LEU A 41 -27.32 31.51 -16.57
CA LEU A 41 -26.65 30.70 -17.59
C LEU A 41 -25.22 31.19 -17.85
N GLY A 42 -25.02 32.50 -17.98
CA GLY A 42 -23.69 33.09 -18.17
C GLY A 42 -22.75 32.82 -17.00
N HIS A 43 -23.26 32.91 -15.77
CA HIS A 43 -22.49 32.59 -14.56
C HIS A 43 -22.13 31.11 -14.46
N MET A 44 -23.05 30.21 -14.81
CA MET A 44 -22.79 28.78 -14.91
C MET A 44 -21.72 28.47 -15.96
N LEU A 45 -21.83 29.06 -17.16
CA LEU A 45 -20.85 28.88 -18.25
C LEU A 45 -19.47 29.42 -17.86
N PHE A 46 -19.40 30.55 -17.15
CA PHE A 46 -18.16 31.10 -16.61
C PHE A 46 -17.46 30.11 -15.68
N TRP A 47 -18.19 29.53 -14.71
CA TRP A 47 -17.63 28.53 -13.81
C TRP A 47 -17.22 27.24 -14.52
N LEU A 48 -17.99 26.77 -15.50
CA LEU A 48 -17.62 25.61 -16.32
C LEU A 48 -16.33 25.88 -17.10
N ALA A 49 -16.16 27.09 -17.66
CA ALA A 49 -14.93 27.48 -18.34
C ALA A 49 -13.73 27.50 -17.36
N LEU A 50 -13.90 28.03 -16.15
CA LEU A 50 -12.87 27.99 -15.11
C LEU A 50 -12.49 26.55 -14.74
N ILE A 51 -13.45 25.64 -14.60
CA ILE A 51 -13.20 24.21 -14.33
C ILE A 51 -12.45 23.54 -15.49
N ALA A 52 -12.73 23.93 -16.74
CA ALA A 52 -12.02 23.39 -17.90
C ALA A 52 -10.56 23.86 -17.96
N VAL A 53 -10.29 25.13 -17.58
CA VAL A 53 -8.95 25.71 -17.55
C VAL A 53 -8.16 25.30 -16.28
N TYR A 54 -8.87 24.99 -15.20
CA TYR A 54 -8.32 24.68 -13.87
C TYR A 54 -7.11 23.73 -13.88
N PRO A 55 -7.11 22.58 -14.59
CA PRO A 55 -6.00 21.64 -14.53
C PRO A 55 -4.68 22.21 -15.05
N ARG A 56 -4.72 23.26 -15.88
CA ARG A 56 -3.55 23.82 -16.57
C ARG A 56 -3.12 25.19 -16.05
N SER A 57 -3.90 25.83 -15.18
CA SER A 57 -3.62 27.20 -14.71
C SER A 57 -3.50 27.30 -13.19
N ARG A 58 -2.29 27.55 -12.70
CA ARG A 58 -2.01 27.81 -11.27
C ARG A 58 -2.76 29.04 -10.75
N ILE A 59 -2.99 30.04 -11.60
CA ILE A 59 -3.72 31.27 -11.26
C ILE A 59 -5.19 30.93 -10.98
N VAL A 60 -5.83 30.16 -11.89
CA VAL A 60 -7.24 29.76 -11.71
C VAL A 60 -7.40 28.90 -10.46
N GLN A 61 -6.46 27.98 -10.22
CA GLN A 61 -6.41 27.17 -9.01
C GLN A 61 -6.40 28.06 -7.75
N ALA A 62 -5.39 28.92 -7.61
CA ALA A 62 -5.17 29.70 -6.40
C ALA A 62 -6.28 30.73 -6.14
N ILE A 63 -6.73 31.46 -7.17
CA ILE A 63 -7.64 32.59 -7.01
C ILE A 63 -9.10 32.13 -6.92
N PHE A 64 -9.56 31.21 -7.78
CA PHE A 64 -10.99 30.92 -7.87
C PHE A 64 -11.43 29.72 -7.03
N PHE A 65 -10.62 28.67 -6.95
CA PHE A 65 -11.01 27.41 -6.31
C PHE A 65 -10.45 27.24 -4.90
N TRP A 66 -9.23 27.71 -4.68
CA TRP A 66 -8.52 27.57 -3.42
C TRP A 66 -8.58 28.82 -2.53
N ASN A 67 -9.19 29.91 -2.98
CA ASN A 67 -9.54 31.04 -2.11
C ASN A 67 -10.98 30.85 -1.58
N PRO A 68 -11.17 30.62 -0.25
CA PRO A 68 -12.50 30.36 0.32
C PRO A 68 -13.47 31.52 0.14
N TRP A 69 -12.98 32.76 0.18
CA TRP A 69 -13.79 33.97 0.05
C TRP A 69 -14.33 34.10 -1.38
N ILE A 70 -13.45 33.97 -2.38
CA ILE A 70 -13.86 34.02 -3.80
C ILE A 70 -14.86 32.89 -4.09
N ARG A 71 -14.54 31.65 -3.74
CA ARG A 71 -15.45 30.51 -3.96
C ARG A 71 -16.83 30.70 -3.31
N ARG A 72 -16.90 31.27 -2.10
CA ARG A 72 -18.15 31.49 -1.39
C ARG A 72 -18.98 32.62 -2.01
N PHE A 73 -18.37 33.77 -2.27
CA PHE A 73 -19.08 34.97 -2.71
C PHE A 73 -19.30 35.02 -4.23
N THR A 74 -18.29 34.69 -5.04
CA THR A 74 -18.43 34.68 -6.51
C THR A 74 -19.05 33.38 -7.03
N GLY A 75 -18.94 32.29 -6.26
CA GLY A 75 -19.57 31.00 -6.56
C GLY A 75 -20.98 30.84 -5.99
N LEU A 76 -21.52 31.87 -5.33
CA LEU A 76 -22.86 31.90 -4.73
C LEU A 76 -23.20 30.64 -3.89
N GLY A 77 -22.19 30.03 -3.26
CA GLY A 77 -22.29 28.77 -2.50
C GLY A 77 -22.49 27.49 -3.34
N TYR A 78 -23.23 27.55 -4.45
CA TYR A 78 -23.57 26.36 -5.24
C TYR A 78 -22.35 25.70 -5.89
N VAL A 79 -21.29 26.47 -6.20
CA VAL A 79 -20.05 25.92 -6.76
C VAL A 79 -19.33 25.03 -5.75
N GLY A 80 -19.26 25.45 -4.48
CA GLY A 80 -18.68 24.64 -3.40
C GLY A 80 -19.49 23.36 -3.15
N PHE A 81 -20.82 23.47 -3.24
CA PHE A 81 -21.72 22.31 -3.19
C PHE A 81 -21.46 21.36 -4.37
N ALA A 82 -21.43 21.89 -5.60
CA ALA A 82 -21.22 21.09 -6.81
C ALA A 82 -19.85 20.40 -6.80
N LEU A 83 -18.78 21.07 -6.35
CA LEU A 83 -17.45 20.45 -6.24
C LEU A 83 -17.39 19.31 -5.21
N THR A 84 -18.19 19.40 -4.15
CA THR A 84 -18.27 18.34 -3.12
C THR A 84 -19.09 17.14 -3.61
N TRP A 85 -20.23 17.39 -4.25
CA TRP A 85 -21.25 16.36 -4.53
C TRP A 85 -21.28 15.86 -5.98
N VAL A 86 -20.67 16.57 -6.94
CA VAL A 86 -20.61 16.13 -8.36
C VAL A 86 -19.26 15.44 -8.61
N PRO A 87 -19.25 14.10 -8.83
CA PRO A 87 -18.01 13.33 -8.94
C PRO A 87 -17.07 13.82 -10.06
N PHE A 88 -17.63 14.21 -11.20
CA PHE A 88 -16.85 14.72 -12.34
C PHE A 88 -16.06 15.99 -12.00
N LEU A 89 -16.70 16.95 -11.33
CA LEU A 89 -16.07 18.22 -10.95
C LEU A 89 -14.97 17.98 -9.91
N ARG A 90 -15.23 17.07 -8.97
CA ARG A 90 -14.23 16.65 -7.98
C ARG A 90 -13.01 16.00 -8.62
N THR A 91 -13.20 15.05 -9.54
CA THR A 91 -12.07 14.42 -10.24
C THR A 91 -11.24 15.43 -11.02
N LYS A 92 -11.89 16.45 -11.62
CA LYS A 92 -11.19 17.57 -12.25
C LYS A 92 -10.43 18.46 -11.27
N LEU A 93 -11.01 18.73 -10.10
CA LEU A 93 -10.38 19.51 -9.03
C LEU A 93 -9.10 18.82 -8.51
N PHE A 94 -9.10 17.50 -8.39
CA PHE A 94 -7.94 16.76 -7.88
C PHE A 94 -6.96 16.30 -8.97
N ALA A 95 -7.30 16.46 -10.25
CA ALA A 95 -6.44 16.04 -11.35
C ALA A 95 -4.99 16.56 -11.25
N PRO A 96 -4.71 17.82 -10.86
CA PRO A 96 -3.34 18.32 -10.71
C PRO A 96 -2.56 17.65 -9.58
N PHE A 97 -3.25 17.15 -8.55
CA PHE A 97 -2.64 16.57 -7.36
C PHE A 97 -2.60 15.04 -7.41
N LYS A 98 -3.34 14.42 -8.35
CA LYS A 98 -3.41 12.96 -8.48
C LYS A 98 -2.03 12.29 -8.46
N PRO A 99 -0.99 12.77 -9.19
CA PRO A 99 0.33 12.17 -9.14
C PRO A 99 0.93 12.17 -7.73
N SER A 100 0.84 13.29 -7.00
CA SER A 100 1.37 13.41 -5.63
C SER A 100 0.59 12.57 -4.61
N LEU A 101 -0.75 12.56 -4.74
CA LEU A 101 -1.63 11.80 -3.84
C LEU A 101 -1.37 10.30 -3.87
N ILE A 102 -0.98 9.76 -5.02
CA ILE A 102 -0.70 8.32 -5.22
C ILE A 102 0.79 8.00 -5.36
N ALA A 103 1.69 8.98 -5.25
CA ALA A 103 3.12 8.80 -5.49
C ALA A 103 3.73 7.66 -4.67
N ASP A 104 3.34 7.55 -3.40
CA ASP A 104 3.83 6.50 -2.49
C ASP A 104 3.38 5.08 -2.86
N ALA A 105 2.38 4.93 -3.74
CA ALA A 105 1.99 3.62 -4.28
C ALA A 105 2.98 3.12 -5.35
N ALA A 106 3.91 3.97 -5.82
CA ALA A 106 4.93 3.66 -6.83
C ALA A 106 4.34 2.94 -8.07
N LEU A 107 3.25 3.46 -8.63
CA LEU A 107 2.53 2.77 -9.71
C LEU A 107 3.30 2.68 -11.04
N ASP A 108 4.32 3.51 -11.21
CA ASP A 108 5.29 3.49 -12.30
C ASP A 108 6.07 2.16 -12.36
N THR A 109 6.38 1.58 -11.20
CA THR A 109 7.08 0.28 -11.07
C THR A 109 6.12 -0.89 -10.83
N PHE A 110 4.81 -0.66 -10.86
CA PHE A 110 3.81 -1.69 -10.58
C PHE A 110 3.49 -2.51 -11.82
N ASP A 111 4.01 -3.73 -11.85
CA ASP A 111 3.63 -4.73 -12.84
C ASP A 111 2.31 -5.40 -12.42
N GLU A 112 1.27 -5.16 -13.22
CA GLU A 112 -0.07 -5.71 -12.98
C GLU A 112 -0.16 -7.19 -13.37
N THR A 113 0.69 -7.66 -14.29
CA THR A 113 0.79 -9.09 -14.63
C THR A 113 1.33 -9.89 -13.45
N ALA A 114 2.14 -9.24 -12.60
CA ALA A 114 2.67 -9.86 -11.40
C ALA A 114 1.64 -9.97 -10.25
N TYR A 115 0.48 -9.34 -10.34
CA TYR A 115 -0.54 -9.42 -9.29
C TYR A 115 -1.42 -10.67 -9.46
N PHE A 116 -1.44 -11.54 -8.44
CA PHE A 116 -2.26 -12.74 -8.42
C PHE A 116 -3.71 -12.41 -8.06
N ALA A 117 -4.63 -12.67 -9.00
CA ALA A 117 -6.03 -12.27 -8.90
C ALA A 117 -6.85 -13.12 -7.93
N ASP A 118 -6.46 -14.39 -7.78
CA ASP A 118 -7.31 -15.42 -7.19
C ASP A 118 -7.14 -15.54 -5.68
N SER A 119 -6.33 -14.68 -5.05
CA SER A 119 -6.21 -14.64 -3.58
C SER A 119 -7.58 -14.46 -2.91
N VAL A 120 -7.81 -15.22 -1.85
CA VAL A 120 -9.09 -15.27 -1.12
C VAL A 120 -8.98 -14.50 0.18
N VAL A 121 -10.08 -13.86 0.57
CA VAL A 121 -10.24 -13.29 1.91
C VAL A 121 -11.38 -13.95 2.66
N ARG A 122 -11.25 -13.99 3.97
CA ARG A 122 -12.31 -14.34 4.91
C ARG A 122 -12.76 -13.10 5.68
N GLU A 123 -14.05 -12.77 5.64
CA GLU A 123 -14.60 -11.71 6.48
C GLU A 123 -14.69 -12.17 7.93
N LYS A 124 -14.09 -11.43 8.87
CA LYS A 124 -13.92 -11.85 10.27
C LYS A 124 -15.24 -12.04 11.03
N THR A 125 -16.26 -11.25 10.70
CA THR A 125 -17.57 -11.28 11.37
C THR A 125 -18.49 -12.36 10.85
N SER A 126 -18.54 -12.57 9.53
CA SER A 126 -19.45 -13.53 8.89
C SER A 126 -18.80 -14.90 8.65
N GLY A 127 -17.46 -14.98 8.69
CA GLY A 127 -16.70 -16.17 8.30
C GLY A 127 -16.74 -16.45 6.79
N ARG A 128 -17.40 -15.62 5.99
CA ARG A 128 -17.55 -15.83 4.55
C ARG A 128 -16.21 -15.69 3.84
N GLN A 129 -15.84 -16.73 3.09
CA GLN A 129 -14.71 -16.71 2.17
C GLN A 129 -15.17 -16.30 0.77
N GLN A 130 -14.39 -15.46 0.10
CA GLN A 130 -14.60 -15.07 -1.29
C GLN A 130 -13.32 -14.46 -1.89
N PRO A 131 -13.17 -14.40 -3.22
CA PRO A 131 -12.02 -13.74 -3.85
C PRO A 131 -11.86 -12.30 -3.38
N LEU A 132 -10.62 -11.86 -3.16
CA LEU A 132 -10.28 -10.53 -2.64
C LEU A 132 -10.89 -9.40 -3.49
N ARG A 133 -10.87 -9.55 -4.81
CA ARG A 133 -11.44 -8.58 -5.77
C ARG A 133 -12.96 -8.49 -5.69
N GLU A 134 -13.64 -9.56 -5.29
CA GLU A 134 -15.09 -9.57 -5.12
C GLU A 134 -15.50 -9.04 -3.75
N ALA A 135 -14.70 -9.31 -2.72
CA ALA A 135 -14.89 -8.75 -1.39
C ALA A 135 -14.71 -7.23 -1.38
N ILE A 136 -13.67 -6.74 -2.07
CA ILE A 136 -13.29 -5.32 -2.09
C ILE A 136 -13.08 -4.88 -3.56
N PRO A 137 -14.17 -4.75 -4.35
CA PRO A 137 -14.06 -4.34 -5.75
C PRO A 137 -13.72 -2.85 -5.92
N ALA A 138 -14.05 -2.05 -4.91
CA ALA A 138 -13.75 -0.64 -4.81
C ALA A 138 -13.71 -0.25 -3.32
N LEU A 139 -13.02 0.84 -2.99
CA LEU A 139 -12.99 1.32 -1.62
C LEU A 139 -14.35 1.92 -1.21
N ARG A 140 -15.04 1.27 -0.27
CA ARG A 140 -16.34 1.71 0.25
C ARG A 140 -16.42 1.50 1.75
N GLY A 141 -16.66 2.57 2.49
CA GLY A 141 -16.67 2.56 3.95
C GLY A 141 -15.29 2.25 4.54
N GLN A 142 -15.28 1.75 5.77
CA GLN A 142 -14.07 1.45 6.51
C GLN A 142 -13.71 -0.02 6.41
N ILE A 143 -12.48 -0.30 6.01
CA ILE A 143 -11.99 -1.65 5.76
C ILE A 143 -10.63 -1.83 6.45
N VAL A 144 -10.46 -2.96 7.12
CA VAL A 144 -9.15 -3.45 7.55
C VAL A 144 -8.84 -4.71 6.74
N LEU A 145 -7.71 -4.72 6.05
CA LEU A 145 -7.16 -5.89 5.37
C LEU A 145 -6.00 -6.44 6.21
N GLU A 146 -6.28 -7.50 6.97
CA GLU A 146 -5.30 -8.21 7.77
C GLU A 146 -4.68 -9.36 6.96
N GLY A 147 -3.41 -9.67 7.18
CA GLY A 147 -2.79 -10.86 6.60
C GLY A 147 -1.29 -10.91 6.83
N GLU A 148 -0.69 -12.10 6.72
CA GLU A 148 0.73 -12.32 6.96
C GLU A 148 1.65 -11.47 6.06
N SER A 149 2.91 -11.32 6.46
CA SER A 149 3.92 -10.66 5.63
C SER A 149 4.08 -11.38 4.29
N GLY A 150 4.23 -10.63 3.18
CA GLY A 150 4.40 -11.21 1.84
C GLY A 150 3.13 -11.73 1.16
N ILE A 151 1.99 -11.80 1.87
CA ILE A 151 0.75 -12.43 1.35
C ILE A 151 0.05 -11.66 0.21
N GLY A 152 0.51 -10.44 -0.11
CA GLY A 152 0.01 -9.66 -1.24
C GLY A 152 -0.86 -8.45 -0.91
N LYS A 153 -0.94 -8.02 0.38
CA LYS A 153 -1.69 -6.82 0.81
C LYS A 153 -1.33 -5.59 -0.02
N THR A 154 -0.07 -5.16 -0.01
CA THR A 154 0.43 -4.00 -0.76
C THR A 154 0.19 -4.14 -2.27
N MET A 155 0.33 -5.34 -2.84
CA MET A 155 0.07 -5.58 -4.27
C MET A 155 -1.42 -5.35 -4.60
N PHE A 156 -2.33 -5.80 -3.74
CA PHE A 156 -3.75 -5.53 -3.89
C PHE A 156 -4.08 -4.04 -3.76
N LEU A 157 -3.50 -3.32 -2.78
CA LEU A 157 -3.72 -1.89 -2.63
C LEU A 157 -3.22 -1.12 -3.87
N ARG A 158 -2.04 -1.44 -4.40
CA ARG A 158 -1.51 -0.83 -5.64
C ARG A 158 -2.42 -1.10 -6.84
N TRP A 159 -2.93 -2.34 -6.96
CA TRP A 159 -3.92 -2.69 -7.98
C TRP A 159 -5.21 -1.85 -7.84
N LEU A 160 -5.71 -1.70 -6.62
CA LEU A 160 -6.90 -0.91 -6.31
C LEU A 160 -6.71 0.56 -6.69
N VAL A 161 -5.57 1.16 -6.33
CA VAL A 161 -5.23 2.55 -6.64
C VAL A 161 -5.10 2.76 -8.14
N LYS A 162 -4.42 1.85 -8.86
CA LYS A 162 -4.24 1.94 -10.32
C LYS A 162 -5.58 1.94 -11.07
N ARG A 163 -6.56 1.18 -10.57
CA ARG A 163 -7.91 1.07 -11.17
C ARG A 163 -8.93 2.07 -10.61
N ALA A 164 -8.55 2.86 -9.60
CA ALA A 164 -9.44 3.82 -8.97
C ALA A 164 -9.91 4.91 -9.95
N GLN A 165 -11.22 4.98 -10.14
CA GLN A 165 -11.89 6.06 -10.88
C GLN A 165 -12.10 7.30 -9.99
N ARG A 166 -12.13 7.07 -8.67
CA ARG A 166 -12.30 8.11 -7.65
C ARG A 166 -10.94 8.66 -7.25
N VAL A 167 -10.96 9.84 -6.65
CA VAL A 167 -9.75 10.45 -6.08
C VAL A 167 -9.34 9.61 -4.88
N MET A 168 -8.13 9.06 -4.94
CA MET A 168 -7.58 8.21 -3.89
C MET A 168 -6.25 8.77 -3.41
N VAL A 169 -6.00 8.67 -2.10
CA VAL A 169 -4.69 8.95 -1.50
C VAL A 169 -4.10 7.64 -1.01
N TYR A 170 -2.85 7.40 -1.36
CA TYR A 170 -2.07 6.28 -0.82
C TYR A 170 -1.07 6.81 0.20
N LEU A 171 -1.09 6.24 1.40
CA LEU A 171 -0.26 6.65 2.53
C LEU A 171 0.41 5.41 3.15
N PRO A 172 1.75 5.32 3.16
CA PRO A 172 2.43 4.44 4.10
C PRO A 172 2.11 4.88 5.52
N ALA A 173 1.78 3.95 6.42
CA ALA A 173 1.43 4.26 7.80
C ALA A 173 2.54 5.07 8.51
N LYS A 174 3.81 4.81 8.19
CA LYS A 174 4.97 5.54 8.69
C LYS A 174 4.92 7.05 8.42
N LYS A 175 4.31 7.47 7.31
CA LYS A 175 4.12 8.91 7.02
C LYS A 175 2.97 9.55 7.80
N CYS A 176 2.19 8.76 8.54
CA CYS A 176 1.04 9.22 9.33
C CYS A 176 1.35 9.41 10.82
N VAL A 177 2.62 9.39 11.25
CA VAL A 177 3.01 9.59 12.67
C VAL A 177 2.53 10.93 13.22
N GLY A 178 2.59 11.99 12.40
CA GLY A 178 2.05 13.31 12.72
C GLY A 178 0.53 13.44 12.59
N GLY A 179 -0.14 12.39 12.11
CA GLY A 179 -1.57 12.35 11.79
C GLY A 179 -1.84 12.13 10.29
N VAL A 180 -2.98 11.52 9.99
CA VAL A 180 -3.37 11.17 8.61
C VAL A 180 -3.72 12.42 7.79
N LEU A 181 -4.35 13.42 8.40
CA LEU A 181 -4.70 14.66 7.71
C LEU A 181 -3.45 15.44 7.28
N GLU A 182 -2.48 15.51 8.18
CA GLU A 182 -1.18 16.15 8.01
C GLU A 182 -0.39 15.47 6.89
N ALA A 183 -0.43 14.13 6.83
CA ALA A 183 0.18 13.35 5.75
C ALA A 183 -0.47 13.63 4.38
N ILE A 184 -1.80 13.83 4.33
CA ILE A 184 -2.49 14.25 3.11
C ILE A 184 -2.10 15.68 2.72
N GLN A 185 -2.02 16.60 3.69
CA GLN A 185 -1.62 17.99 3.45
C GLN A 185 -0.20 18.08 2.88
N ALA A 186 0.73 17.26 3.37
CA ALA A 186 2.11 17.21 2.87
C ALA A 186 2.20 16.81 1.38
N LYS A 187 1.21 16.06 0.87
CA LYS A 187 1.10 15.70 -0.55
C LYS A 187 0.47 16.78 -1.42
N LEU A 188 -0.07 17.83 -0.83
CA LEU A 188 -0.72 18.93 -1.54
C LEU A 188 0.20 20.16 -1.50
N HIS A 189 -0.01 21.10 -2.42
CA HIS A 189 0.79 22.33 -2.49
C HIS A 189 -0.08 23.58 -2.56
N GLY A 190 0.45 24.67 -2.03
CA GLY A 190 -0.22 25.97 -2.01
C GLY A 190 -1.53 25.92 -1.21
N PRO A 191 -2.55 26.68 -1.60
CA PRO A 191 -3.79 26.76 -0.82
C PRO A 191 -4.65 25.48 -0.87
N ALA A 192 -4.18 24.41 -1.55
CA ALA A 192 -4.75 23.07 -1.47
C ALA A 192 -4.51 22.37 -0.12
N GLN A 193 -3.60 22.89 0.69
CA GLN A 193 -3.30 22.38 2.02
C GLN A 193 -4.32 22.82 3.09
N ASP A 194 -5.39 23.54 2.74
CA ASP A 194 -6.40 24.00 3.71
C ASP A 194 -7.03 22.83 4.49
N PRO A 195 -6.79 22.72 5.81
CA PRO A 195 -7.28 21.61 6.61
C PRO A 195 -8.81 21.58 6.67
N ALA A 196 -9.50 22.72 6.73
CA ALA A 196 -10.96 22.75 6.87
C ALA A 196 -11.63 22.16 5.62
N PHE A 197 -11.10 22.46 4.45
CA PHE A 197 -11.59 21.90 3.19
C PHE A 197 -11.32 20.39 3.08
N LEU A 198 -10.11 19.94 3.43
CA LEU A 198 -9.78 18.51 3.39
C LEU A 198 -10.67 17.70 4.33
N ARG A 199 -10.94 18.20 5.55
CA ARG A 199 -11.88 17.56 6.49
C ARG A 199 -13.26 17.36 5.88
N ASN A 200 -13.79 18.37 5.19
CA ASN A 200 -15.10 18.28 4.51
C ASN A 200 -15.09 17.23 3.38
N LEU A 201 -13.99 17.12 2.64
CA LEU A 201 -13.87 16.12 1.58
C LEU A 201 -13.76 14.70 2.13
N ILE A 202 -12.98 14.50 3.18
CA ILE A 202 -12.86 13.18 3.82
C ILE A 202 -14.21 12.78 4.42
N TYR A 203 -14.88 13.70 5.14
CA TYR A 203 -16.18 13.45 5.76
C TYR A 203 -17.29 13.15 4.76
N SER A 204 -17.30 13.83 3.61
CA SER A 204 -18.26 13.55 2.52
C SER A 204 -17.93 12.28 1.73
N GLY A 205 -16.89 11.53 2.14
CA GLY A 205 -16.39 10.36 1.42
C GLY A 205 -15.90 10.72 0.02
N ALA A 206 -15.52 11.97 -0.22
CA ALA A 206 -15.12 12.48 -1.52
C ALA A 206 -13.67 12.13 -1.88
N LEU A 207 -12.88 11.80 -0.86
CA LEU A 207 -11.51 11.34 -0.94
C LEU A 207 -11.43 9.92 -0.37
N ASP A 208 -11.01 8.98 -1.19
CA ASP A 208 -10.79 7.59 -0.79
C ASP A 208 -9.35 7.49 -0.22
N ILE A 209 -9.14 6.81 0.91
CA ILE A 209 -7.84 6.78 1.61
C ILE A 209 -7.38 5.33 1.80
N CYS A 210 -6.17 5.01 1.32
CA CYS A 210 -5.49 3.76 1.60
C CYS A 210 -4.29 4.01 2.51
N ILE A 211 -4.24 3.32 3.65
CA ILE A 211 -3.14 3.35 4.61
C ILE A 211 -2.50 1.97 4.62
N ASP A 212 -1.23 1.87 4.21
CA ASP A 212 -0.51 0.59 4.09
C ASP A 212 0.48 0.40 5.25
N GLY A 213 0.49 -0.79 5.85
CA GLY A 213 1.52 -1.19 6.83
C GLY A 213 1.30 -0.66 8.26
N LEU A 214 0.09 -0.74 8.82
CA LEU A 214 -0.18 -0.28 10.19
C LEU A 214 0.71 -0.98 11.26
N ASN A 215 1.17 -2.20 10.99
CA ASN A 215 2.11 -2.94 11.83
C ASN A 215 3.52 -2.33 11.88
N GLU A 216 3.84 -1.37 11.02
CA GLU A 216 5.18 -0.79 10.90
C GLU A 216 5.35 0.50 11.71
N VAL A 217 4.34 0.90 12.49
CA VAL A 217 4.39 2.11 13.31
C VAL A 217 4.16 1.83 14.78
N SER A 218 4.60 2.77 15.62
CA SER A 218 4.45 2.69 17.08
C SER A 218 2.98 2.63 17.51
N ALA A 219 2.72 2.15 18.72
CA ALA A 219 1.37 2.09 19.29
C ALA A 219 0.67 3.46 19.31
N ASP A 220 1.41 4.55 19.61
CA ASP A 220 0.90 5.92 19.57
C ASP A 220 0.46 6.34 18.16
N ALA A 221 1.29 6.09 17.15
CA ALA A 221 0.94 6.39 15.76
C ALA A 221 -0.27 5.57 15.30
N ARG A 222 -0.35 4.27 15.67
CA ARG A 222 -1.52 3.43 15.40
C ARG A 222 -2.78 4.02 16.05
N ALA A 223 -2.71 4.44 17.30
CA ALA A 223 -3.85 5.04 18.01
C ALA A 223 -4.34 6.33 17.32
N LYS A 224 -3.42 7.19 16.86
CA LYS A 224 -3.76 8.40 16.09
C LYS A 224 -4.45 8.07 14.77
N ILE A 225 -3.95 7.06 14.04
CA ILE A 225 -4.56 6.59 12.80
C ILE A 225 -5.96 6.03 13.07
N THR A 226 -6.12 5.16 14.08
CA THR A 226 -7.43 4.61 14.46
C THR A 226 -8.42 5.71 14.83
N ALA A 227 -8.03 6.66 15.69
CA ALA A 227 -8.88 7.77 16.10
C ALA A 227 -9.30 8.66 14.91
N PHE A 228 -8.40 8.86 13.95
CA PHE A 228 -8.74 9.52 12.69
C PHE A 228 -9.82 8.74 11.95
N VAL A 229 -9.63 7.44 11.74
CA VAL A 229 -10.62 6.61 11.02
C VAL A 229 -11.98 6.66 11.72
N GLU A 230 -12.04 6.49 13.03
CA GLU A 230 -13.29 6.58 13.80
C GLU A 230 -13.98 7.94 13.66
N SER A 231 -13.21 9.04 13.65
CA SER A 231 -13.74 10.40 13.45
C SER A 231 -14.37 10.60 12.06
N TYR A 232 -13.92 9.84 11.05
CA TYR A 232 -14.46 9.84 9.69
C TYR A 232 -15.20 8.53 9.38
N PHE A 233 -16.15 8.14 10.23
CA PHE A 233 -16.97 6.92 10.10
C PHE A 233 -17.74 6.77 8.76
N LYS A 234 -18.00 7.87 8.04
CA LYS A 234 -18.61 7.86 6.69
C LYS A 234 -17.60 7.87 5.54
N GLY A 235 -16.31 7.96 5.87
CA GLY A 235 -15.21 7.98 4.91
C GLY A 235 -14.98 6.61 4.28
N ASN A 236 -14.39 6.63 3.09
CA ASN A 236 -13.92 5.44 2.39
C ASN A 236 -12.44 5.26 2.74
N ILE A 237 -12.13 4.39 3.71
CA ILE A 237 -10.78 4.23 4.26
C ILE A 237 -10.44 2.74 4.33
N LEU A 238 -9.32 2.33 3.74
CA LEU A 238 -8.77 0.99 3.89
C LEU A 238 -7.42 1.08 4.59
N MET A 239 -7.27 0.26 5.63
CA MET A 239 -6.01 0.06 6.32
C MET A 239 -5.52 -1.36 6.07
N SER A 240 -4.24 -1.54 5.74
CA SER A 240 -3.61 -2.85 5.69
C SER A 240 -2.74 -3.07 6.93
N THR A 241 -2.70 -4.31 7.42
CA THR A 241 -1.85 -4.67 8.55
C THR A 241 -1.52 -6.15 8.56
N GLN A 242 -0.43 -6.52 9.25
CA GLN A 242 -0.24 -7.87 9.75
C GLN A 242 -1.15 -8.12 10.97
N PRO A 243 -1.37 -9.38 11.38
CA PRO A 243 -2.03 -9.67 12.66
C PRO A 243 -1.33 -8.92 13.80
N LEU A 244 -2.11 -8.22 14.62
CA LEU A 244 -1.64 -7.39 15.72
C LEU A 244 -2.61 -7.53 16.88
N GLU A 245 -2.10 -7.33 18.09
CA GLU A 245 -2.94 -7.06 19.26
C GLU A 245 -3.28 -5.57 19.29
N TRP A 246 -4.49 -5.23 18.83
CA TRP A 246 -4.99 -3.86 18.82
C TRP A 246 -6.52 -3.86 18.70
N THR A 247 -7.14 -2.71 18.96
CA THR A 247 -8.57 -2.51 18.77
C THR A 247 -8.81 -1.81 17.43
N PRO A 248 -9.37 -2.51 16.42
CA PRO A 248 -9.74 -1.89 15.15
C PRO A 248 -10.93 -0.93 15.31
N PRO A 249 -11.12 0.03 14.38
CA PRO A 249 -12.27 0.93 14.41
C PRO A 249 -13.59 0.17 14.44
N ALA A 250 -14.52 0.57 15.31
CA ALA A 250 -15.75 -0.18 15.57
C ALA A 250 -16.64 -0.42 14.33
N THR A 251 -16.60 0.49 13.35
CA THR A 251 -17.39 0.41 12.12
C THR A 251 -16.65 -0.25 10.95
N ALA A 252 -15.40 -0.68 11.14
CA ALA A 252 -14.61 -1.27 10.08
C ALA A 252 -14.99 -2.72 9.80
N LYS A 253 -15.11 -3.05 8.51
CA LYS A 253 -15.15 -4.45 8.07
C LYS A 253 -13.74 -5.01 8.02
N ILE A 254 -13.54 -6.16 8.65
CA ILE A 254 -12.23 -6.80 8.73
C ILE A 254 -12.21 -7.99 7.78
N TYR A 255 -11.32 -7.94 6.80
CA TYR A 255 -11.03 -9.03 5.89
C TYR A 255 -9.65 -9.59 6.19
N ILE A 256 -9.57 -10.90 6.38
CA ILE A 256 -8.32 -11.62 6.59
C ILE A 256 -7.94 -12.25 5.25
N LEU A 257 -6.83 -11.81 4.68
CA LEU A 257 -6.23 -12.38 3.47
C LEU A 257 -5.64 -13.74 3.81
N GLU A 258 -6.14 -14.78 3.13
CA GLU A 258 -5.80 -16.16 3.45
C GLU A 258 -4.58 -16.64 2.64
N PRO A 259 -3.79 -17.58 3.19
CA PRO A 259 -2.71 -18.20 2.44
C PRO A 259 -3.24 -18.94 1.21
N LEU A 260 -2.39 -19.10 0.20
CA LEU A 260 -2.79 -19.81 -1.02
C LEU A 260 -3.04 -21.29 -0.74
N THR A 261 -4.15 -21.80 -1.27
CA THR A 261 -4.44 -23.24 -1.37
C THR A 261 -3.49 -23.94 -2.35
N GLU A 262 -3.37 -25.26 -2.28
CA GLU A 262 -2.53 -26.05 -3.20
C GLU A 262 -2.83 -25.77 -4.68
N ASN A 263 -4.10 -25.72 -5.05
CA ASN A 263 -4.52 -25.40 -6.43
C ASN A 263 -4.09 -23.98 -6.83
N GLN A 264 -4.16 -23.02 -5.90
CA GLN A 264 -3.71 -21.66 -6.16
C GLN A 264 -2.18 -21.57 -6.23
N ILE A 265 -1.43 -22.41 -5.51
CA ILE A 265 0.04 -22.46 -5.58
C ILE A 265 0.48 -22.85 -6.99
N GLU A 266 -0.08 -23.93 -7.56
CA GLU A 266 0.23 -24.33 -8.93
C GLU A 266 -0.17 -23.23 -9.92
N THR A 267 -1.40 -22.72 -9.81
CA THR A 267 -1.90 -21.64 -10.67
C THR A 267 -1.00 -20.40 -10.58
N PHE A 268 -0.55 -20.04 -9.38
CA PHE A 268 0.38 -18.94 -9.17
C PHE A 268 1.69 -19.15 -9.93
N LEU A 269 2.33 -20.31 -9.79
CA LEU A 269 3.59 -20.60 -10.47
C LEU A 269 3.45 -20.57 -11.98
N LEU A 270 2.38 -21.15 -12.52
CA LEU A 270 2.12 -21.20 -13.96
C LEU A 270 1.85 -19.81 -14.53
N THR A 271 1.12 -18.94 -13.82
CA THR A 271 0.89 -17.55 -14.27
C THR A 271 2.16 -16.70 -14.35
N ARG A 272 3.26 -17.10 -13.69
CA ARG A 272 4.53 -16.37 -13.78
C ARG A 272 5.25 -16.52 -15.11
N LYS A 273 4.81 -17.43 -15.99
CA LYS A 273 5.41 -17.60 -17.32
C LYS A 273 5.39 -16.32 -18.16
N ASP A 274 4.46 -15.42 -17.88
CA ASP A 274 4.30 -14.13 -18.56
C ASP A 274 5.20 -13.03 -17.97
N SER A 275 5.84 -13.29 -16.83
CA SER A 275 6.65 -12.32 -16.07
C SER A 275 8.00 -12.91 -15.61
N LEU A 276 8.59 -13.80 -16.42
CA LEU A 276 9.85 -14.46 -16.09
C LEU A 276 11.03 -13.45 -16.07
N PRO A 277 12.07 -13.70 -15.25
CA PRO A 277 13.23 -12.82 -15.22
C PRO A 277 14.01 -12.91 -16.55
N GLY A 278 14.71 -11.83 -16.91
CA GLY A 278 15.42 -11.75 -18.20
C GLY A 278 16.59 -12.73 -18.35
N ASP A 279 17.05 -13.33 -17.26
CA ASP A 279 18.07 -14.38 -17.20
C ASP A 279 17.47 -15.80 -17.11
N ALA A 280 16.18 -15.96 -17.39
CA ALA A 280 15.52 -17.26 -17.40
C ALA A 280 16.17 -18.21 -18.44
N ARG A 281 16.48 -19.43 -17.99
CA ARG A 281 16.96 -20.54 -18.82
C ARG A 281 15.83 -21.44 -19.31
N LEU A 282 14.75 -21.54 -18.52
CA LEU A 282 13.54 -22.29 -18.83
C LEU A 282 12.40 -21.30 -19.14
N ALA A 283 11.63 -21.61 -20.18
CA ALA A 283 10.46 -20.84 -20.60
C ALA A 283 9.41 -21.76 -21.24
N GLY A 284 8.18 -21.25 -21.39
CA GLY A 284 7.07 -22.00 -21.99
C GLY A 284 6.85 -23.35 -21.29
N ASP A 285 6.64 -24.40 -22.08
CA ASP A 285 6.33 -25.75 -21.58
C ASP A 285 7.42 -26.32 -20.66
N ALA A 286 8.70 -26.00 -20.90
CA ALA A 286 9.80 -26.47 -20.05
C ALA A 286 9.73 -25.88 -18.64
N TYR A 287 9.36 -24.60 -18.53
CA TYR A 287 9.12 -23.96 -17.24
C TYR A 287 7.89 -24.56 -16.54
N GLU A 288 6.78 -24.76 -17.27
CA GLU A 288 5.57 -25.36 -16.69
C GLU A 288 5.84 -26.78 -16.15
N GLN A 289 6.61 -27.59 -16.89
CA GLN A 289 7.02 -28.92 -16.44
C GLN A 289 7.90 -28.85 -15.19
N ALA A 290 8.85 -27.90 -15.14
CA ALA A 290 9.68 -27.70 -13.96
C ALA A 290 8.85 -27.31 -12.73
N CYS A 291 7.85 -26.44 -12.88
CA CYS A 291 6.92 -26.10 -11.80
C CYS A 291 6.13 -27.31 -11.28
N ARG A 292 5.53 -28.08 -12.19
CA ARG A 292 4.74 -29.27 -11.80
C ARG A 292 5.61 -30.32 -11.12
N HIS A 293 6.78 -30.61 -11.69
CA HIS A 293 7.73 -31.56 -11.12
C HIS A 293 8.23 -31.13 -9.73
N TYR A 294 8.54 -29.83 -9.57
CA TYR A 294 8.92 -29.27 -8.28
C TYR A 294 7.81 -29.47 -7.24
N LEU A 295 6.57 -29.11 -7.56
CA LEU A 295 5.45 -29.29 -6.62
C LEU A 295 5.21 -30.76 -6.26
N THR A 296 5.27 -31.67 -7.22
CA THR A 296 5.12 -33.12 -6.95
C THR A 296 6.21 -33.64 -6.00
N THR A 297 7.44 -33.15 -6.14
CA THR A 297 8.57 -33.57 -5.31
C THR A 297 8.53 -32.92 -3.92
N THR A 298 8.27 -31.61 -3.85
CA THR A 298 8.25 -30.85 -2.60
C THR A 298 7.05 -31.19 -1.72
N LEU A 299 5.90 -31.52 -2.32
CA LEU A 299 4.67 -31.89 -1.61
C LEU A 299 4.40 -33.41 -1.64
N ASP A 300 5.45 -34.22 -1.76
CA ASP A 300 5.32 -35.68 -1.81
C ASP A 300 4.72 -36.24 -0.50
N PRO A 301 3.54 -36.90 -0.54
CA PRO A 301 2.90 -37.49 0.64
C PRO A 301 3.76 -38.49 1.43
N GLN A 302 4.87 -38.98 0.87
CA GLN A 302 5.81 -39.86 1.57
C GLN A 302 6.70 -39.14 2.60
N GLN A 303 6.81 -37.80 2.53
CA GLN A 303 7.52 -37.01 3.53
C GLN A 303 6.79 -37.03 4.89
N SER A 304 7.48 -36.65 5.96
CA SER A 304 6.84 -36.55 7.28
C SER A 304 5.70 -35.52 7.26
N PRO A 305 4.60 -35.75 8.00
CA PRO A 305 3.47 -34.82 8.07
C PRO A 305 3.88 -33.40 8.46
N GLU A 306 4.86 -33.27 9.36
CA GLU A 306 5.39 -32.01 9.87
C GLU A 306 6.15 -31.24 8.78
N THR A 307 7.02 -31.91 8.03
CA THR A 307 7.75 -31.31 6.92
C THR A 307 6.79 -30.89 5.82
N LEU A 308 5.80 -31.73 5.48
CA LEU A 308 4.77 -31.36 4.50
C LEU A 308 3.97 -30.14 4.91
N ALA A 309 3.58 -30.05 6.19
CA ALA A 309 2.89 -28.87 6.71
C ALA A 309 3.76 -27.61 6.61
N ALA A 310 5.05 -27.69 6.93
CA ALA A 310 5.98 -26.58 6.80
C ALA A 310 6.20 -26.15 5.34
N MET A 311 6.38 -27.10 4.42
CA MET A 311 6.54 -26.83 2.98
C MET A 311 5.30 -26.15 2.40
N ARG A 312 4.10 -26.66 2.73
CA ARG A 312 2.81 -26.06 2.35
C ARG A 312 2.69 -24.64 2.89
N GLN A 313 3.03 -24.42 4.14
CA GLN A 313 2.96 -23.10 4.76
C GLN A 313 3.88 -22.10 4.03
N LEU A 314 5.10 -22.49 3.67
CA LEU A 314 6.03 -21.63 2.93
C LEU A 314 5.53 -21.36 1.50
N LEU A 315 5.09 -22.38 0.78
CA LEU A 315 4.55 -22.22 -0.58
C LEU A 315 3.23 -21.47 -0.62
N SER A 316 2.47 -21.42 0.47
CA SER A 316 1.21 -20.67 0.51
C SER A 316 1.41 -19.15 0.48
N ASN A 317 2.66 -18.66 0.56
CA ASN A 317 3.00 -17.24 0.51
C ASN A 317 3.42 -16.80 -0.91
N PRO A 318 2.64 -15.94 -1.59
CA PRO A 318 2.94 -15.39 -2.91
C PRO A 318 4.33 -14.79 -3.09
N MET A 319 4.88 -14.18 -2.04
CA MET A 319 6.23 -13.61 -2.08
C MET A 319 7.29 -14.71 -2.22
N ASP A 320 7.20 -15.75 -1.38
CA ASP A 320 8.13 -16.87 -1.43
C ASP A 320 7.98 -17.62 -2.77
N LEU A 321 6.74 -17.79 -3.25
CA LEU A 321 6.49 -18.38 -4.58
C LEU A 321 7.04 -17.57 -5.75
N THR A 322 7.08 -16.25 -5.64
CA THR A 322 7.70 -15.41 -6.68
C THR A 322 9.18 -15.72 -6.80
N LEU A 323 9.85 -15.98 -5.67
CA LEU A 323 11.25 -16.36 -5.65
C LEU A 323 11.45 -17.80 -6.17
N VAL A 324 10.60 -18.73 -5.75
CA VAL A 324 10.57 -20.11 -6.27
C VAL A 324 10.41 -20.10 -7.79
N ALA A 325 9.45 -19.35 -8.33
CA ALA A 325 9.24 -19.20 -9.77
C ALA A 325 10.50 -18.68 -10.49
N ALA A 326 11.15 -17.65 -9.94
CA ALA A 326 12.38 -17.09 -10.52
C ALA A 326 13.56 -18.09 -10.49
N MET A 327 13.69 -18.87 -9.42
CA MET A 327 14.71 -19.92 -9.31
C MET A 327 14.46 -21.06 -10.30
N LEU A 328 13.22 -21.56 -10.38
CA LEU A 328 12.84 -22.58 -11.35
C LEU A 328 13.08 -22.12 -12.79
N ALA A 329 12.74 -20.87 -13.11
CA ALA A 329 13.02 -20.27 -14.42
C ALA A 329 14.51 -20.27 -14.78
N ARG A 330 15.42 -20.23 -13.80
CA ARG A 330 16.87 -20.30 -13.99
C ARG A 330 17.42 -21.73 -14.02
N GLY A 331 16.56 -22.73 -13.84
CA GLY A 331 16.93 -24.13 -13.70
C GLY A 331 17.56 -24.47 -12.35
N GLU A 332 17.34 -23.64 -11.33
CA GLU A 332 17.78 -23.90 -9.96
C GLU A 332 16.78 -24.83 -9.25
N THR A 333 17.22 -25.49 -8.17
CA THR A 333 16.37 -26.29 -7.28
C THR A 333 16.08 -25.49 -6.00
N PRO A 334 14.87 -24.91 -5.85
CA PRO A 334 14.54 -24.07 -4.70
C PRO A 334 14.48 -24.87 -3.40
N ASP A 335 15.22 -24.42 -2.39
CA ASP A 335 15.18 -24.93 -1.01
C ASP A 335 14.36 -23.95 -0.16
N LEU A 336 13.14 -24.36 0.23
CA LEU A 336 12.19 -23.51 0.94
C LEU A 336 12.71 -22.99 2.29
N PHE A 337 13.60 -23.73 2.95
CA PHE A 337 14.16 -23.31 4.24
C PHE A 337 15.34 -22.36 4.09
N ARG A 338 15.96 -22.29 2.89
CA ARG A 338 17.13 -21.47 2.60
C ARG A 338 16.95 -20.53 1.41
N LEU A 339 15.70 -20.21 1.03
CA LEU A 339 15.38 -19.39 -0.14
C LEU A 339 16.14 -18.07 -0.21
N GLN A 340 16.13 -17.27 0.87
CA GLN A 340 16.80 -15.97 0.87
C GLN A 340 18.32 -16.12 0.75
N GLN A 341 18.89 -17.16 1.36
CA GLN A 341 20.31 -17.48 1.23
C GLN A 341 20.67 -17.91 -0.19
N GLN A 342 19.85 -18.77 -0.82
CA GLN A 342 20.03 -19.16 -2.23
C GLN A 342 19.91 -17.96 -3.17
N GLN A 343 18.92 -17.07 -2.95
CA GLN A 343 18.79 -15.85 -3.73
C GLN A 343 20.05 -14.97 -3.61
N TYR A 344 20.55 -14.79 -2.39
CA TYR A 344 21.81 -14.06 -2.16
C TYR A 344 22.99 -14.71 -2.88
N ARG A 345 23.13 -16.04 -2.88
CA ARG A 345 24.23 -16.72 -3.59
C ARG A 345 24.19 -16.43 -5.10
N ILE A 346 23.00 -16.41 -5.70
CA ILE A 346 22.82 -16.04 -7.12
C ILE A 346 23.28 -14.59 -7.35
N VAL A 347 22.92 -13.67 -6.46
CA VAL A 347 23.35 -12.25 -6.53
C VAL A 347 24.86 -12.12 -6.35
N ALA A 348 25.44 -12.78 -5.36
CA ALA A 348 26.86 -12.73 -5.06
C ALA A 348 27.69 -13.30 -6.21
N GLU A 349 27.21 -14.36 -6.87
CA GLU A 349 27.83 -14.91 -8.06
C GLU A 349 27.80 -13.94 -9.25
N ASP A 350 26.62 -13.37 -9.56
CA ASP A 350 26.49 -12.35 -10.63
C ASP A 350 27.37 -11.13 -10.35
N TYR A 351 27.41 -10.69 -9.10
CA TYR A 351 28.24 -9.58 -8.66
C TYR A 351 29.72 -9.89 -8.89
N ARG A 352 30.20 -11.05 -8.41
CA ARG A 352 31.60 -11.47 -8.56
C ARG A 352 32.01 -11.60 -10.02
N GLN A 353 31.14 -12.12 -10.88
CA GLN A 353 31.42 -12.26 -12.32
C GLN A 353 31.55 -10.90 -13.03
N LYS A 354 30.77 -9.89 -12.63
CA LYS A 354 30.77 -8.56 -13.25
C LYS A 354 31.81 -7.61 -12.71
N HIS A 355 32.04 -7.64 -11.39
CA HIS A 355 32.88 -6.68 -10.68
C HIS A 355 34.27 -7.25 -10.32
N LEU A 356 34.48 -8.57 -10.55
CA LEU A 356 35.75 -9.27 -10.30
C LEU A 356 36.23 -9.26 -8.85
N HIS A 357 35.33 -8.97 -7.90
CA HIS A 357 35.55 -9.11 -6.47
C HIS A 357 34.29 -9.58 -5.75
N GLU A 358 34.43 -10.00 -4.49
CA GLU A 358 33.31 -10.50 -3.71
C GLU A 358 32.34 -9.39 -3.30
N PHE A 359 31.06 -9.74 -3.17
CA PHE A 359 30.05 -8.87 -2.56
C PHE A 359 30.45 -8.63 -1.10
N PRO A 360 30.53 -7.37 -0.63
CA PRO A 360 31.03 -7.03 0.71
C PRO A 360 29.98 -7.31 1.81
N LEU A 361 29.58 -8.58 1.97
CA LEU A 361 28.42 -8.99 2.77
C LEU A 361 28.44 -8.46 4.19
N ARG A 362 29.59 -8.55 4.88
CA ARG A 362 29.71 -8.11 6.28
C ARG A 362 29.52 -6.59 6.43
N GLN A 363 30.13 -5.81 5.54
CA GLN A 363 30.04 -4.35 5.58
C GLN A 363 28.62 -3.89 5.24
N PHE A 364 28.03 -4.50 4.20
CA PHE A 364 26.65 -4.23 3.80
C PHE A 364 25.67 -4.62 4.92
N ALA A 365 25.82 -5.80 5.51
CA ALA A 365 25.00 -6.27 6.63
C ALA A 365 25.05 -5.31 7.84
N GLU A 366 26.23 -4.82 8.21
CA GLU A 366 26.38 -3.86 9.31
C GLU A 366 25.79 -2.47 8.96
N ALA A 367 25.82 -2.07 7.68
CA ALA A 367 25.15 -0.86 7.22
C ALA A 367 23.62 -0.99 7.31
N VAL A 368 23.06 -2.12 6.89
CA VAL A 368 21.61 -2.41 6.99
C VAL A 368 21.17 -2.54 8.46
N TYR A 369 22.01 -3.12 9.31
CA TYR A 369 21.78 -3.15 10.76
C TYR A 369 21.66 -1.75 11.36
N ARG A 370 22.59 -0.83 11.02
CA ARG A 370 22.57 0.56 11.47
C ARG A 370 21.34 1.32 10.95
N MET A 371 21.00 1.12 9.67
CA MET A 371 19.78 1.66 9.06
C MET A 371 18.54 1.25 9.88
N ARG A 372 18.40 -0.04 10.22
CA ARG A 372 17.28 -0.54 11.04
C ARG A 372 17.28 0.04 12.46
N LEU A 373 18.46 0.20 13.08
CA LEU A 373 18.59 0.86 14.41
C LEU A 373 18.16 2.32 14.39
N GLN A 374 18.26 3.00 13.26
CA GLN A 374 17.89 4.40 13.09
C GLN A 374 16.44 4.57 12.60
N ASP A 375 15.71 3.46 12.41
CA ASP A 375 14.36 3.41 11.82
C ASP A 375 14.32 4.04 10.41
N GLU A 376 15.43 3.92 9.67
CA GLU A 376 15.54 4.34 8.29
C GLU A 376 15.03 3.25 7.34
N ASP A 377 14.34 3.66 6.28
CA ASP A 377 13.79 2.76 5.26
C ASP A 377 14.59 2.72 3.96
N SER A 378 15.46 3.71 3.75
CA SER A 378 16.30 3.80 2.55
C SER A 378 17.65 3.14 2.80
N VAL A 379 18.01 2.18 1.94
CA VAL A 379 19.32 1.54 1.99
C VAL A 379 20.41 2.57 1.67
N PRO A 380 21.49 2.66 2.49
CA PRO A 380 22.54 3.63 2.26
C PRO A 380 23.24 3.37 0.92
N VAL A 381 23.17 4.35 0.02
CA VAL A 381 23.79 4.23 -1.31
C VAL A 381 25.31 4.27 -1.22
N GLY A 382 25.86 5.23 -0.46
CA GLY A 382 27.28 5.41 -0.14
C GLY A 382 28.27 4.64 -1.01
N GLU A 383 28.94 3.68 -0.38
CA GLU A 383 29.89 2.75 -1.03
C GLU A 383 29.22 1.54 -1.70
N PHE A 384 27.89 1.41 -1.60
CA PHE A 384 27.14 0.22 -2.01
C PHE A 384 26.36 0.37 -3.33
N ALA A 385 26.73 1.35 -4.17
CA ALA A 385 25.98 1.65 -5.38
C ALA A 385 25.98 0.47 -6.38
N GLU A 386 27.08 -0.26 -6.48
CA GLU A 386 27.23 -1.40 -7.39
C GLU A 386 26.43 -2.61 -6.89
N GLU A 387 26.44 -2.85 -5.59
CA GLU A 387 25.69 -3.88 -4.87
C GLU A 387 24.19 -3.67 -5.07
N LEU A 388 23.72 -2.44 -4.87
CA LEU A 388 22.31 -2.07 -5.02
C LEU A 388 21.83 -2.27 -6.46
N GLN A 389 22.63 -1.89 -7.46
CA GLN A 389 22.32 -2.14 -8.87
C GLN A 389 22.25 -3.65 -9.16
N CYS A 390 23.16 -4.44 -8.61
CA CYS A 390 23.13 -5.90 -8.74
C CYS A 390 21.86 -6.49 -8.11
N MET A 391 21.54 -6.06 -6.89
CA MET A 391 20.37 -6.51 -6.15
C MET A 391 19.05 -6.14 -6.84
N GLU A 392 18.95 -4.99 -7.51
CA GLU A 392 17.75 -4.62 -8.27
C GLU A 392 17.53 -5.50 -9.50
N ARG A 393 18.59 -5.88 -10.22
CA ARG A 393 18.50 -6.85 -11.33
C ARG A 393 17.88 -8.17 -10.86
N HIS A 394 18.23 -8.60 -9.66
CA HIS A 394 17.76 -9.85 -9.03
C HIS A 394 16.54 -9.66 -8.12
N LYS A 395 15.86 -8.51 -8.22
CA LYS A 395 14.61 -8.21 -7.50
C LYS A 395 14.74 -8.32 -5.97
N MET A 396 15.91 -8.02 -5.43
CA MET A 396 16.14 -7.86 -3.99
C MET A 396 15.96 -6.41 -3.53
N ALA A 397 16.34 -5.46 -4.38
CA ALA A 397 16.17 -4.02 -4.13
C ALA A 397 15.29 -3.37 -5.21
N VAL A 398 14.81 -2.16 -4.92
CA VAL A 398 14.12 -1.30 -5.87
C VAL A 398 14.60 0.13 -5.68
N SER A 399 14.89 0.82 -6.77
CA SER A 399 15.16 2.24 -6.78
C SER A 399 13.88 3.06 -6.95
N ARG A 400 13.83 4.23 -6.32
CA ARG A 400 12.75 5.22 -6.45
C ARG A 400 13.36 6.58 -6.69
N SER A 401 12.91 7.27 -7.74
CA SER A 401 13.32 8.66 -7.98
C SER A 401 12.33 9.59 -7.28
N LEU A 402 12.83 10.41 -6.37
CA LEU A 402 12.10 11.44 -5.66
C LEU A 402 12.51 12.79 -6.21
N ASP A 403 11.53 13.54 -6.71
CA ASP A 403 11.71 14.93 -7.12
C ASP A 403 11.39 15.85 -5.94
N GLU A 404 12.42 16.25 -5.19
CA GLU A 404 12.30 17.25 -4.14
C GLU A 404 12.80 18.60 -4.67
N GLY A 405 11.87 19.53 -4.92
CA GLY A 405 12.21 20.92 -5.27
C GLY A 405 13.02 21.07 -6.57
N GLY A 406 12.90 20.12 -7.51
CA GLY A 406 13.62 20.14 -8.80
C GLY A 406 14.98 19.44 -8.77
N LYS A 407 15.36 18.79 -7.67
CA LYS A 407 16.50 17.85 -7.62
C LYS A 407 15.96 16.43 -7.51
N SER A 408 16.24 15.61 -8.52
CA SER A 408 15.94 14.17 -8.48
C SER A 408 16.96 13.48 -7.58
N ARG A 409 16.48 12.88 -6.48
CA ARG A 409 17.26 11.98 -5.63
C ARG A 409 16.75 10.56 -5.84
N THR A 410 17.67 9.61 -6.04
CA THR A 410 17.31 8.19 -6.06
C THR A 410 17.46 7.62 -4.66
N GLU A 411 16.37 7.09 -4.12
CA GLU A 411 16.36 6.28 -2.90
C GLU A 411 16.24 4.81 -3.25
N TRP A 412 16.86 3.96 -2.43
CA TRP A 412 16.86 2.52 -2.61
C TRP A 412 16.16 1.88 -1.44
N HIS A 413 15.32 0.89 -1.72
CA HIS A 413 14.63 0.13 -0.69
C HIS A 413 14.78 -1.35 -0.95
N PHE A 414 14.83 -2.14 0.11
CA PHE A 414 14.58 -3.56 -0.02
C PHE A 414 13.17 -3.76 -0.58
N ARG A 415 13.02 -4.71 -1.50
CA ARG A 415 11.69 -5.05 -1.99
C ARG A 415 10.78 -5.55 -0.86
N HIS A 416 11.39 -6.15 0.16
CA HIS A 416 10.69 -6.71 1.31
C HIS A 416 11.54 -6.82 2.57
N ASP A 417 10.88 -6.86 3.74
CA ASP A 417 11.54 -7.04 5.04
C ASP A 417 12.33 -8.34 5.16
N LYS A 418 11.84 -9.49 4.63
CA LYS A 418 12.58 -10.77 4.71
C LYS A 418 13.99 -10.68 4.08
N ILE A 419 14.16 -9.81 3.08
CA ILE A 419 15.47 -9.58 2.45
C ILE A 419 16.35 -8.73 3.37
N ALA A 420 15.80 -7.66 3.93
CA ALA A 420 16.50 -6.84 4.91
C ALA A 420 16.93 -7.70 6.11
N ASP A 421 16.01 -8.51 6.64
CA ASP A 421 16.26 -9.42 7.75
C ASP A 421 17.37 -10.42 7.44
N PHE A 422 17.42 -10.98 6.22
CA PHE A 422 18.53 -11.84 5.81
C PHE A 422 19.88 -11.13 5.97
N PHE A 423 20.01 -9.88 5.52
CA PHE A 423 21.26 -9.12 5.67
C PHE A 423 21.54 -8.76 7.13
N VAL A 424 20.54 -8.34 7.90
CA VAL A 424 20.72 -8.03 9.32
C VAL A 424 21.17 -9.28 10.09
N VAL A 425 20.65 -10.47 9.77
CA VAL A 425 21.11 -11.73 10.38
C VAL A 425 22.60 -11.93 10.16
N GLN A 426 23.15 -11.60 8.99
CA GLN A 426 24.59 -11.73 8.75
C GLN A 426 25.43 -10.85 9.70
N ALA A 427 24.87 -9.72 10.18
CA ALA A 427 25.50 -8.88 11.21
C ALA A 427 25.35 -9.43 12.64
N PHE A 428 24.45 -10.41 12.85
CA PHE A 428 24.20 -11.12 14.12
C PHE A 428 25.00 -12.44 14.20
N LEU A 429 25.50 -12.95 13.08
CA LEU A 429 26.33 -14.16 13.04
C LEU A 429 27.80 -13.83 13.38
N GLY A 430 28.50 -14.83 13.91
CA GLY A 430 29.94 -14.76 14.21
C GLY A 430 30.27 -14.89 15.71
N PRO A 431 31.51 -15.29 16.05
CA PRO A 431 31.92 -15.47 17.44
C PRO A 431 31.96 -14.12 18.18
N ALA A 432 31.61 -14.14 19.47
CA ALA A 432 31.60 -12.96 20.36
C ALA A 432 30.70 -11.79 19.92
N ASN A 433 29.59 -12.10 19.23
CA ASN A 433 28.57 -11.13 18.86
C ASN A 433 27.49 -11.04 19.94
N ASP A 434 27.29 -9.86 20.52
CA ASP A 434 26.32 -9.60 21.59
C ASP A 434 24.99 -9.00 21.08
N LYS A 435 24.85 -8.82 19.76
CA LYS A 435 23.63 -8.27 19.15
C LYS A 435 22.39 -9.14 19.40
N PRO A 436 22.43 -10.48 19.28
CA PRO A 436 21.28 -11.33 19.59
C PRO A 436 20.75 -11.13 21.01
N GLU A 437 21.60 -10.84 21.99
CA GLU A 437 21.23 -10.61 23.38
C GLU A 437 20.72 -9.19 23.61
N LYS A 438 21.32 -8.19 22.94
CA LYS A 438 20.95 -6.78 23.09
C LYS A 438 19.55 -6.44 22.59
N HIS A 439 19.02 -7.20 21.63
CA HIS A 439 17.80 -6.81 20.88
C HIS A 439 16.60 -7.74 21.12
N LEU A 440 16.60 -8.56 22.18
CA LEU A 440 15.55 -9.58 22.42
C LEU A 440 14.14 -8.97 22.46
N GLY A 441 14.00 -7.77 23.01
CA GLY A 441 12.74 -7.03 23.12
C GLY A 441 12.48 -6.00 22.02
N ASP A 442 13.38 -5.86 21.05
CA ASP A 442 13.26 -4.82 20.04
C ASP A 442 12.42 -5.31 18.87
N ALA A 443 11.22 -4.73 18.73
CA ALA A 443 10.25 -5.07 17.70
C ALA A 443 10.84 -5.01 16.26
N ARG A 444 11.87 -4.19 16.03
CA ARG A 444 12.52 -4.01 14.72
C ARG A 444 13.33 -5.23 14.28
N PHE A 445 13.72 -6.10 15.22
CA PHE A 445 14.56 -7.27 14.96
C PHE A 445 13.79 -8.60 15.07
N ARG A 446 12.47 -8.59 15.26
CA ARG A 446 11.66 -9.82 15.39
C ARG A 446 11.89 -10.80 14.24
N GLY A 447 11.87 -10.32 13.00
CA GLY A 447 12.12 -11.15 11.81
C GLY A 447 13.53 -11.76 11.76
N VAL A 448 14.52 -11.08 12.34
CA VAL A 448 15.91 -11.55 12.45
C VAL A 448 15.99 -12.78 13.36
N TYR A 449 15.29 -12.78 14.50
CA TYR A 449 15.23 -13.95 15.38
C TYR A 449 14.61 -15.17 14.68
N LEU A 450 13.54 -14.97 13.92
CA LEU A 450 12.91 -16.07 13.16
C LEU A 450 13.84 -16.65 12.09
N GLN A 451 14.69 -15.82 11.48
CA GLN A 451 15.73 -16.28 10.56
C GLN A 451 16.90 -16.97 11.27
N LEU A 452 17.30 -16.49 12.46
CA LEU A 452 18.31 -17.13 13.30
C LEU A 452 17.90 -18.55 13.69
N ALA A 453 16.61 -18.80 13.94
CA ALA A 453 16.07 -20.14 14.19
C ALA A 453 16.37 -21.14 13.06
N ARG A 454 16.59 -20.67 11.82
CA ARG A 454 16.90 -21.50 10.65
C ARG A 454 18.39 -21.57 10.34
N LEU A 455 19.12 -20.48 10.60
CA LEU A 455 20.50 -20.30 10.15
C LEU A 455 21.55 -20.67 11.21
N LEU A 456 21.23 -20.55 12.50
CA LEU A 456 22.15 -20.93 13.56
C LEU A 456 22.36 -22.45 13.62
N PRO A 457 23.55 -22.92 14.01
CA PRO A 457 23.74 -24.30 14.46
C PRO A 457 22.69 -24.68 15.51
N LEU A 458 22.27 -25.95 15.55
CA LEU A 458 21.15 -26.38 16.38
C LEU A 458 21.36 -26.07 17.87
N GLU A 459 22.57 -26.28 18.39
CA GLU A 459 22.93 -25.96 19.77
C GLU A 459 22.84 -24.45 20.08
N ASP A 460 23.33 -23.60 19.17
CA ASP A 460 23.25 -22.14 19.32
C ASP A 460 21.79 -21.66 19.24
N ALA A 461 20.99 -22.26 18.36
CA ALA A 461 19.56 -21.99 18.25
C ALA A 461 18.81 -22.39 19.52
N ARG A 462 19.15 -23.53 20.14
CA ARG A 462 18.60 -23.97 21.44
C ARG A 462 18.99 -23.03 22.58
N ALA A 463 20.23 -22.54 22.58
CA ALA A 463 20.67 -21.55 23.57
C ALA A 463 19.91 -20.23 23.42
N LEU A 464 19.68 -19.78 22.19
CA LEU A 464 18.90 -18.57 21.91
C LEU A 464 17.41 -18.74 22.26
N GLU A 465 16.82 -19.90 21.98
CA GLU A 465 15.45 -20.24 22.37
C GLU A 465 15.24 -20.11 23.88
N ARG A 466 16.14 -20.67 24.70
CA ARG A 466 16.04 -20.57 26.16
C ARG A 466 16.01 -19.11 26.62
N ARG A 467 16.86 -18.26 26.04
CA ARG A 467 16.89 -16.82 26.36
C ARG A 467 15.62 -16.09 25.93
N LEU A 468 15.03 -16.46 24.79
CA LEU A 468 13.75 -15.92 24.34
C LEU A 468 12.60 -16.35 25.27
N ILE A 469 12.64 -17.57 25.80
CA ILE A 469 11.67 -18.06 26.79
C ILE A 469 11.83 -17.31 28.11
N ASP A 470 13.07 -17.16 28.61
CA ASP A 470 13.34 -16.41 29.84
C ASP A 470 12.86 -14.95 29.72
N TYR A 471 13.17 -14.30 28.58
CA TYR A 471 12.70 -12.95 28.28
C TYR A 471 11.16 -12.86 28.24
N ALA A 472 10.49 -13.82 27.59
CA ALA A 472 9.04 -13.85 27.50
C ALA A 472 8.40 -14.08 28.89
N ALA A 473 9.00 -14.92 29.73
CA ALA A 473 8.54 -15.11 31.11
C ALA A 473 8.65 -13.82 31.93
N ASP A 474 9.77 -13.10 31.81
CA ASP A 474 10.04 -11.87 32.55
C ASP A 474 9.18 -10.68 32.09
N THR A 475 8.87 -10.60 30.80
CA THR A 475 8.21 -9.42 30.19
C THR A 475 6.76 -9.66 29.77
N GLN A 476 6.31 -10.92 29.75
CA GLN A 476 5.04 -11.37 29.17
C GLN A 476 4.92 -11.10 27.65
N ASP A 477 6.02 -10.77 26.95
CA ASP A 477 6.06 -10.65 25.49
C ASP A 477 6.41 -12.01 24.85
N HIS A 478 5.39 -12.73 24.37
CA HIS A 478 5.52 -14.01 23.68
C HIS A 478 5.64 -13.89 22.16
N THR A 479 5.74 -12.67 21.62
CA THR A 479 5.58 -12.44 20.16
C THR A 479 6.64 -13.15 19.30
N VAL A 480 7.84 -13.38 19.82
CA VAL A 480 8.94 -14.03 19.09
C VAL A 480 9.13 -15.49 19.49
N SER A 481 9.04 -15.80 20.79
CA SER A 481 9.40 -17.10 21.35
C SER A 481 8.57 -18.24 20.77
N ASP A 482 7.25 -18.10 20.69
CA ASP A 482 6.36 -19.16 20.19
C ASP A 482 6.65 -19.51 18.73
N THR A 483 6.82 -18.49 17.89
CA THR A 483 7.11 -18.69 16.46
C THR A 483 8.53 -19.25 16.27
N PHE A 484 9.49 -18.81 17.08
CA PHE A 484 10.86 -19.35 17.05
C PHE A 484 10.87 -20.84 17.37
N ILE A 485 10.14 -21.27 18.41
CA ILE A 485 10.00 -22.68 18.79
C ILE A 485 9.39 -23.50 17.64
N GLN A 486 8.32 -23.00 17.02
CA GLN A 486 7.68 -23.67 15.89
C GLN A 486 8.64 -23.87 14.72
N LEU A 487 9.50 -22.88 14.43
CA LEU A 487 10.50 -22.97 13.36
C LEU A 487 11.67 -23.92 13.70
N LEU A 488 12.00 -24.08 14.99
CA LEU A 488 13.09 -24.94 15.42
C LEU A 488 12.69 -26.42 15.52
N ARG A 489 11.41 -26.73 15.77
CA ARG A 489 10.91 -28.11 15.93
C ARG A 489 11.31 -29.07 14.80
N PRO A 490 11.07 -28.77 13.50
CA PRO A 490 11.41 -29.70 12.42
C PRO A 490 12.91 -30.04 12.37
N ARG A 491 13.76 -29.08 12.73
CA ARG A 491 15.23 -29.27 12.77
C ARG A 491 15.68 -30.22 13.88
N ARG A 492 14.86 -30.41 14.92
CA ARG A 492 15.12 -31.38 15.99
C ARG A 492 14.76 -32.79 15.53
N ASP A 493 13.63 -32.92 14.86
CA ASP A 493 13.14 -34.21 14.37
C ASP A 493 14.11 -34.80 13.33
N GLU A 494 14.71 -33.96 12.48
CA GLU A 494 15.77 -34.35 11.54
C GLU A 494 17.04 -34.86 12.26
N ASP A 495 17.56 -34.12 13.25
CA ASP A 495 18.76 -34.49 14.02
C ASP A 495 18.55 -35.77 14.87
N GLU A 496 17.35 -35.94 15.44
CA GLU A 496 16.97 -37.16 16.18
C GLU A 496 16.78 -38.38 15.26
N SER A 497 16.36 -38.17 14.00
CA SER A 497 16.24 -39.23 12.99
C SER A 497 17.59 -39.67 12.40
N GLU A 498 18.56 -38.75 12.27
CA GLU A 498 19.94 -39.08 11.86
C GLU A 498 20.76 -39.70 12.99
N GLY A 499 20.35 -39.50 14.24
CA GLY A 499 21.02 -40.02 15.45
C GLY A 499 20.65 -41.45 15.86
N MET A 500 19.68 -42.11 15.20
CA MET A 500 19.38 -43.52 15.45
C MET A 500 20.24 -44.44 14.55
N PRO A 501 21.11 -45.28 15.11
CA PRO A 501 21.82 -46.27 14.30
C PRO A 501 20.83 -47.32 13.77
N ASN A 502 20.92 -47.61 12.46
CA ASN A 502 20.26 -48.76 11.84
C ASN A 502 20.65 -50.08 12.49
#